data_AF-A0A0Q8NZK6-F1
#
_entry.id   AF-A0A0Q8NZK6-F1
#
_cell.length_a   1.000
_cell.length_b   1.000
_cell.length_c   1.000
_cell.angle_alpha   90.00
_cell.angle_beta   90.00
_cell.angle_gamma   90.00
#
_symmetry.space_group_name_H-M   'P 1'
#
loop_
_entity.id
_entity.type
_entity.pdbx_description
1 polymer ?
#
loop_
_entity_poly.entity_id
_entity_poly.type
_entity_poly.pdbx_seq_one_letter_code
_entity_poly.pdbx_strand_id
1 'polypeptide(L)'
;MLTHPDTSGHPALDGAPVSRITSTLRQALIDLGARLDPLAAAADPDGMACEVLRLVLAAAYDTAEPGEQPGILYVTPAVAELGRQPVWLHRETPNGPVTARFPADH
;
A
#
# COMPACT_ATOMS: atom_id res chain seq x y z
N MET A 1 -7.97 -10.41 3.73
CA MET A 1 -7.95 -8.93 3.73
C MET A 1 -8.18 -8.45 5.15
N LEU A 2 -7.43 -7.45 5.57
CA LEU A 2 -7.52 -6.82 6.89
C LEU A 2 -7.89 -5.35 6.69
N THR A 3 -8.65 -4.79 7.62
CA THR A 3 -8.84 -3.33 7.69
C THR A 3 -7.49 -2.68 7.96
N HIS A 4 -7.14 -1.68 7.16
CA HIS A 4 -5.91 -0.93 7.33
C HIS A 4 -6.23 0.38 8.09
N PRO A 5 -5.44 0.75 9.13
CA PRO A 5 -5.77 1.92 9.95
C PRO A 5 -5.50 3.26 9.25
N ASP A 6 -4.89 3.27 8.05
CA ASP A 6 -4.70 4.48 7.27
C ASP A 6 -6.03 4.99 6.69
N THR A 7 -6.67 5.88 7.44
CA THR A 7 -7.88 6.60 7.00
C THR A 7 -7.57 7.90 6.27
N SER A 8 -6.30 8.28 6.18
CA SER A 8 -5.89 9.50 5.49
C SER A 8 -5.79 9.27 3.99
N GLY A 9 -6.15 10.29 3.22
CA GLY A 9 -5.98 10.26 1.77
C GLY A 9 -4.50 10.29 1.38
N HIS A 10 -4.10 9.50 0.37
CA HIS A 10 -2.74 9.52 -0.15
C HIS A 10 -2.63 10.35 -1.44
N PRO A 11 -1.66 11.29 -1.57
CA PRO A 11 -1.53 12.13 -2.76
C PRO A 11 -1.35 11.35 -4.06
N ALA A 12 -0.57 10.26 -4.04
CA ALA A 12 -0.36 9.39 -5.21
C ALA A 12 -1.63 8.59 -5.61
N LEU A 13 -2.67 8.61 -4.78
CA LEU A 13 -3.94 7.95 -4.99
C LEU A 13 -5.07 8.99 -5.11
N ASP A 14 -4.80 10.18 -5.62
CA ASP A 14 -5.80 11.25 -5.76
C ASP A 14 -6.54 11.57 -4.45
N GLY A 15 -5.86 11.41 -3.32
CA GLY A 15 -6.43 11.61 -1.98
C GLY A 15 -7.31 10.47 -1.48
N ALA A 16 -7.36 9.31 -2.16
CA ALA A 16 -8.08 8.15 -1.66
C ALA A 16 -7.31 7.45 -0.53
N PRO A 17 -8.01 6.96 0.51
CA PRO A 17 -7.38 6.20 1.59
C PRO A 17 -7.20 4.73 1.21
N VAL A 18 -6.14 4.11 1.74
CA VAL A 18 -5.98 2.66 1.71
C VAL A 18 -6.73 2.05 2.88
N SER A 19 -7.91 1.52 2.62
CA SER A 19 -8.79 1.00 3.68
C SER A 19 -8.55 -0.49 3.96
N ARG A 20 -7.93 -1.22 3.03
CA ARG A 20 -7.71 -2.67 3.14
C ARG A 20 -6.33 -3.07 2.69
N ILE A 21 -5.82 -4.12 3.32
CA ILE A 21 -4.51 -4.70 3.03
C ILE A 21 -4.55 -6.23 3.11
N THR A 22 -3.74 -6.94 2.32
CA THR A 22 -3.56 -8.39 2.51
C THR A 22 -2.73 -8.69 3.76
N SER A 23 -2.95 -9.85 4.37
CA SER A 23 -2.17 -10.26 5.55
C SER A 23 -0.68 -10.40 5.20
N THR A 24 -0.36 -10.92 4.01
CA THR A 24 1.01 -11.06 3.50
C THR A 24 1.70 -9.71 3.38
N LEU A 25 1.05 -8.73 2.74
CA LEU A 25 1.62 -7.39 2.60
C LEU A 25 1.78 -6.70 3.95
N ARG A 26 0.77 -6.79 4.83
CA ARG A 26 0.85 -6.23 6.19
C ARG A 26 2.06 -6.78 6.96
N GLN A 27 2.28 -8.09 6.93
CA GLN A 27 3.42 -8.69 7.62
C GLN A 27 4.75 -8.18 7.04
N ALA A 28 4.88 -8.13 5.72
CA ALA A 28 6.09 -7.63 5.08
C ALA A 28 6.40 -6.16 5.42
N LEU A 29 5.36 -5.32 5.57
CA LEU A 29 5.51 -3.93 6.00
C LEU A 29 5.94 -3.83 7.46
N ILE A 30 5.40 -4.67 8.35
CA ILE A 30 5.84 -4.75 9.74
C ILE A 30 7.30 -5.17 9.82
N ASP A 31 7.70 -6.20 9.06
CA ASP A 31 9.07 -6.70 9.04
C ASP A 31 10.06 -5.66 8.47
N LEU A 32 9.62 -4.88 7.48
CA LEU A 32 10.39 -3.73 6.99
C LEU A 32 10.47 -2.63 8.06
N GLY A 33 9.36 -2.28 8.69
CA GLY A 33 9.31 -1.32 9.79
C GLY A 33 10.26 -1.68 10.94
N ALA A 34 10.28 -2.95 11.34
CA ALA A 34 11.16 -3.46 12.38
C ALA A 34 12.65 -3.40 12.00
N ARG A 35 12.99 -3.39 10.71
CA ARG A 35 14.37 -3.17 10.23
C ARG A 35 14.75 -1.69 10.19
N LEU A 36 13.79 -0.80 9.95
CA LEU A 36 14.01 0.65 9.88
C LEU A 36 14.06 1.28 11.27
N ASP A 37 13.10 0.94 12.14
CA ASP A 37 13.00 1.38 13.52
C ASP A 37 12.43 0.26 14.40
N PRO A 38 13.31 -0.57 15.00
CA PRO A 38 12.88 -1.69 15.84
C PRO A 38 12.08 -1.27 17.07
N LEU A 39 12.38 -0.11 17.65
CA LEU A 39 11.73 0.36 18.88
C LEU A 39 10.31 0.84 18.59
N ALA A 40 10.15 1.64 17.54
CA ALA A 40 8.83 2.10 17.12
C ALA A 40 7.97 0.93 16.62
N ALA A 41 8.53 -0.01 15.85
CA ALA A 41 7.80 -1.19 15.39
C ALA A 41 7.36 -2.12 16.54
N ALA A 42 8.15 -2.21 17.62
CA ALA A 42 7.77 -2.99 18.81
C ALA A 42 6.66 -2.30 19.62
N ALA A 43 6.63 -0.97 19.63
CA ALA A 43 5.63 -0.19 20.35
C ALA A 43 4.27 -0.14 19.63
N ASP A 44 4.29 0.05 18.30
CA ASP A 44 3.11 0.09 17.45
C ASP A 44 3.41 -0.50 16.06
N PRO A 45 3.29 -1.84 15.90
CA PRO A 45 3.57 -2.49 14.62
C PRO A 45 2.60 -2.05 13.52
N ASP A 46 1.36 -1.69 13.87
CA ASP A 46 0.32 -1.34 12.91
C ASP A 46 0.51 0.08 12.40
N GLY A 47 0.80 1.02 13.30
CA GLY A 47 1.21 2.37 12.94
C GLY A 47 2.47 2.36 12.09
N MET A 48 3.47 1.55 12.44
CA MET A 48 4.67 1.41 11.63
C MET A 48 4.37 0.85 10.23
N ALA A 49 3.52 -0.18 10.12
CA ALA A 49 3.10 -0.71 8.82
C ALA A 49 2.41 0.34 7.95
N CYS A 50 1.59 1.21 8.54
CA CYS A 50 0.98 2.35 7.84
C CYS A 50 2.03 3.33 7.32
N GLU A 51 2.97 3.76 8.15
CA GLU A 51 4.02 4.70 7.75
C GLU A 51 4.91 4.14 6.64
N VAL A 52 5.31 2.87 6.76
CA VAL A 52 6.06 2.18 5.70
C VAL A 52 5.25 2.07 4.42
N LEU A 53 3.94 1.75 4.51
CA LEU A 53 3.09 1.72 3.33
C LEU A 53 3.06 3.08 2.65
N ARG A 54 2.79 4.17 3.39
CA ARG A 54 2.77 5.53 2.83
C ARG A 54 4.09 5.87 2.13
N LEU A 55 5.22 5.52 2.71
CA LEU A 55 6.52 5.72 2.07
C LEU A 55 6.62 4.96 0.74
N VAL A 56 6.18 3.70 0.71
CA VAL A 56 6.15 2.87 -0.51
C VAL A 56 5.19 3.45 -1.55
N LEU A 57 4.03 3.95 -1.12
CA LEU A 57 3.01 4.54 -1.98
C LEU A 57 3.39 5.90 -2.56
N ALA A 58 4.36 6.61 -1.98
CA ALA A 58 4.87 7.85 -2.55
C ALA A 58 5.41 7.68 -3.99
N ALA A 59 5.80 6.45 -4.36
CA ALA A 59 6.25 6.11 -5.70
C ALA A 59 5.17 5.42 -6.56
N ALA A 60 3.93 5.32 -6.08
CA ALA A 60 2.84 4.70 -6.85
C ALA A 60 2.48 5.53 -8.08
N TYR A 61 2.12 4.86 -9.17
CA TYR A 61 1.62 5.49 -10.39
C TYR A 61 0.40 4.74 -10.93
N ASP A 62 -0.49 5.48 -11.58
CA ASP A 62 -1.65 4.92 -12.27
C ASP A 62 -1.21 4.09 -13.48
N THR A 63 -1.82 2.93 -13.64
CA THR A 63 -1.50 1.97 -14.71
C THR A 63 -2.36 2.14 -15.96
N ALA A 64 -3.36 3.02 -15.93
CA ALA A 64 -4.29 3.21 -17.05
C ALA A 64 -3.57 3.55 -18.37
N GLU A 65 -3.87 2.78 -19.41
CA GLU A 65 -3.43 3.03 -20.79
C GLU A 65 -4.34 4.06 -21.50
N PRO A 66 -3.90 4.63 -22.65
CA PRO A 66 -4.74 5.55 -23.42
C PRO A 66 -6.09 4.92 -23.82
N GLY A 67 -7.18 5.52 -23.33
CA GLY A 67 -8.54 5.02 -23.56
C GLY A 67 -9.11 4.20 -22.39
N GLU A 68 -8.31 3.88 -21.38
CA GLU A 68 -8.76 3.27 -20.13
C GLU A 68 -9.20 4.34 -19.11
N GLN A 69 -9.97 3.89 -18.12
CA GLN A 69 -10.40 4.75 -17.03
C GLN A 69 -9.27 4.88 -15.98
N PRO A 70 -8.73 6.09 -15.76
CA PRO A 70 -7.72 6.31 -14.72
C PRO A 70 -8.32 6.18 -13.32
N GLY A 71 -7.44 5.95 -12.35
CA GLY A 71 -7.72 5.94 -10.93
C GLY A 71 -8.28 4.63 -10.36
N ILE A 72 -8.22 3.55 -11.15
CA ILE A 72 -8.72 2.22 -10.76
C ILE A 72 -7.59 1.33 -10.24
N LEU A 73 -6.45 1.30 -10.94
CA LEU A 73 -5.32 0.45 -10.59
C LEU A 73 -4.03 1.26 -10.57
N TYR A 74 -3.39 1.29 -9.41
CA TYR A 74 -2.08 1.90 -9.23
C TYR A 74 -1.08 0.81 -8.85
N VAL A 75 0.19 1.07 -9.18
CA VAL A 75 1.29 0.16 -8.86
C VAL A 75 2.50 0.94 -8.38
N THR A 76 3.24 0.37 -7.44
CA THR A 76 4.56 0.89 -7.07
C THR A 76 5.64 0.22 -7.91
N PRO A 77 6.83 0.83 -8.05
CA PRO A 77 8.03 0.09 -8.41
C PRO A 77 8.25 -1.10 -7.47
N ALA A 78 9.01 -2.09 -7.95
CA ALA A 78 9.44 -3.20 -7.11
C ALA A 78 10.32 -2.70 -5.96
N VAL A 79 9.93 -3.03 -4.72
CA VAL A 79 10.68 -2.66 -3.51
C VAL A 79 11.56 -3.83 -3.09
N ALA A 80 12.88 -3.63 -3.03
CA ALA A 80 13.82 -4.71 -2.76
C ALA A 80 13.56 -5.36 -1.39
N GLU A 81 13.23 -4.54 -0.41
CA GLU A 81 12.96 -4.91 0.97
C GLU A 81 11.63 -5.67 1.14
N LEU A 82 10.73 -5.56 0.16
CA LEU A 82 9.48 -6.32 0.04
C LEU A 82 9.64 -7.50 -0.93
N GLY A 83 10.82 -8.12 -0.97
CA GLY A 83 11.09 -9.28 -1.83
C GLY A 83 11.19 -8.96 -3.32
N ARG A 84 11.52 -7.70 -3.68
CA ARG A 84 11.53 -7.18 -5.05
C ARG A 84 10.17 -7.29 -5.74
N GLN A 85 9.09 -7.18 -4.97
CA GLN A 85 7.72 -7.18 -5.49
C GLN A 85 7.16 -5.75 -5.49
N PRO A 86 6.37 -5.38 -6.50
CA PRO A 86 5.58 -4.16 -6.45
C PRO A 86 4.38 -4.36 -5.51
N VAL A 87 3.78 -3.25 -5.08
CA VAL A 87 2.48 -3.25 -4.40
C VAL A 87 1.41 -2.82 -5.41
N TRP A 88 0.36 -3.63 -5.52
CA TRP A 88 -0.83 -3.32 -6.31
C TRP A 88 -1.90 -2.66 -5.44
N LEU A 89 -2.50 -1.61 -5.97
CA LEU A 89 -3.48 -0.78 -5.30
C LEU A 89 -4.72 -0.71 -6.18
N HIS A 90 -5.75 -1.43 -5.78
CA HIS A 90 -6.99 -1.51 -6.55
C HIS A 90 -8.09 -0.70 -5.85
N ARG A 91 -8.72 0.19 -6.61
CA ARG A 91 -9.88 0.94 -6.19
C ARG A 91 -11.13 0.32 -6.82
N GLU A 92 -12.07 -0.12 -6.00
CA GLU A 92 -13.29 -0.80 -6.48
C GLU A 92 -14.22 0.13 -7.28
N THR A 93 -14.18 1.43 -6.99
CA THR A 93 -14.95 2.48 -7.68
C THR A 93 -14.14 3.77 -7.71
N PRO A 94 -14.41 4.74 -8.59
CA PRO A 94 -13.59 5.96 -8.70
C PRO A 94 -13.39 6.75 -7.39
N ASN A 95 -14.35 6.68 -6.45
CA ASN A 95 -14.27 7.32 -5.13
C ASN A 95 -14.27 6.29 -3.98
N GLY A 96 -13.97 5.04 -4.29
CA GLY A 96 -14.05 3.91 -3.37
C GLY A 96 -12.80 3.72 -2.52
N PRO A 97 -12.89 2.82 -1.52
CA PRO A 97 -11.74 2.41 -0.74
C PRO A 97 -10.68 1.74 -1.62
N VAL A 98 -9.41 1.96 -1.30
CA VAL A 98 -8.29 1.27 -1.96
C VAL A 98 -7.89 0.02 -1.17
N THR A 99 -7.68 -1.08 -1.88
CA THR A 99 -7.08 -2.31 -1.35
C THR A 99 -5.64 -2.44 -1.83
N ALA A 100 -4.70 -2.53 -0.89
CA ALA A 100 -3.29 -2.79 -1.15
C ALA A 100 -2.95 -4.29 -1.03
N ARG A 101 -2.19 -4.83 -1.98
CA ARG A 101 -1.80 -6.25 -2.02
C ARG A 101 -0.53 -6.48 -2.81
N PHE A 102 0.14 -7.61 -2.58
CA PHE A 102 1.12 -8.11 -3.56
C PHE A 102 0.40 -8.69 -4.79
N PRO A 103 1.04 -8.72 -5.98
CA PRO A 103 0.44 -9.30 -7.20
C PRO A 103 -0.02 -10.75 -7.03
N ALA A 104 0.70 -11.54 -6.25
CA ALA A 104 0.39 -12.94 -5.99
C ALA A 104 -0.83 -13.15 -5.09
N ASP A 105 -1.27 -12.10 -4.38
CA ASP A 105 -2.46 -12.13 -3.52
C ASP A 105 -3.73 -11.62 -4.26
N HIS A 106 -3.68 -11.44 -5.58
CA HIS A 106 -4.81 -10.93 -6.36
C HIS A 106 -5.97 -11.93 -6.43
#